data_AF-A0A921UA58-F1
#
_entry.id   AF-A0A921UA58-F1
#
_cell.length_a   1.000
_cell.length_b   1.000
_cell.length_c   1.000
_cell.angle_alpha   90.00
_cell.angle_beta   90.00
_cell.angle_gamma   90.00
#
_symmetry.space_group_name_H-M   'P 1'
#
loop_
_entity.id
_entity.type
_entity.pdbx_description
1 polymer ?
#
loop_
_entity_poly.entity_id
_entity_poly.type
_entity_poly.pdbx_seq_one_letter_code
_entity_poly.pdbx_strand_id
1 'polypeptide(L)'
;MTLMHYLSKVLSEKLPELLDFPKDLSSLELAAKIQLKSLAEEMQAVNKGLEKVEQELTTSENDGPVSEIFRKTLKDFLIGAEAEVRSLTSLYSNVGRNADALALYFGEDPARCPFEQVVTTLQNFVRLFTRSHEENCKQLDLEKKKALKEAEENCKQLDLEKKKAQKEAETEKIKKKSDSEKVCKKELESDKSSKKESANEKAKLNNTSKELDISLQSPAQTASAK
;
A
#
# COMPACT_ATOMS: atom_id res chain seq x y z
N MET A 1 -16.40 3.90 9.75
CA MET A 1 -16.51 3.29 8.40
C MET A 1 -17.82 3.76 7.78
N THR A 2 -17.79 4.37 6.59
CA THR A 2 -18.97 4.90 5.86
C THR A 2 -19.11 4.22 4.50
N LEU A 3 -20.19 4.47 3.75
CA LEU A 3 -20.32 3.97 2.37
C LEU A 3 -19.16 4.41 1.46
N MET A 4 -18.65 5.65 1.63
CA MET A 4 -17.48 6.12 0.89
C MET A 4 -16.20 5.35 1.25
N HIS A 5 -16.03 4.98 2.53
CA HIS A 5 -14.91 4.13 2.94
C HIS A 5 -15.02 2.75 2.30
N TYR A 6 -16.23 2.17 2.31
CA TYR A 6 -16.47 0.87 1.69
C TYR A 6 -16.21 0.92 0.18
N LEU A 7 -16.74 1.92 -0.53
CA LEU A 7 -16.49 2.12 -1.95
C LEU A 7 -14.99 2.22 -2.26
N SER A 8 -14.27 3.08 -1.55
CA SER A 8 -12.82 3.25 -1.74
C SER A 8 -12.05 1.95 -1.48
N LYS A 9 -12.43 1.20 -0.45
CA LYS A 9 -11.83 -0.11 -0.15
C LYS A 9 -12.07 -1.10 -1.29
N VAL A 10 -13.32 -1.23 -1.76
CA VAL A 10 -13.65 -2.14 -2.87
C VAL A 10 -12.89 -1.76 -4.13
N LEU A 11 -12.80 -0.47 -4.47
CA LEU A 11 -12.01 -0.02 -5.62
C LEU A 11 -10.53 -0.37 -5.44
N SER A 12 -9.94 -0.17 -4.26
CA SER A 12 -8.53 -0.55 -4.04
C SER A 12 -8.25 -2.05 -4.19
N GLU A 13 -9.24 -2.91 -3.92
CA GLU A 13 -9.11 -4.37 -4.02
C GLU A 13 -9.44 -4.91 -5.42
N LYS A 14 -10.34 -4.23 -6.15
CA LYS A 14 -10.91 -4.74 -7.40
C LYS A 14 -10.51 -3.96 -8.65
N LEU A 15 -10.33 -2.65 -8.53
CA LEU A 15 -10.09 -1.70 -9.63
C LEU A 15 -9.12 -0.59 -9.17
N PRO A 16 -7.87 -0.94 -8.77
CA PRO A 16 -6.91 0.03 -8.24
C PRO A 16 -6.54 1.14 -9.23
N GLU A 17 -6.68 0.88 -10.54
CA GLU A 17 -6.48 1.85 -11.62
C GLU A 17 -7.46 3.03 -11.59
N LEU A 18 -8.56 2.91 -10.83
CA LEU A 18 -9.51 4.02 -10.67
C LEU A 18 -9.16 4.93 -9.49
N LEU A 19 -8.18 4.57 -8.65
CA LEU A 19 -7.89 5.34 -7.43
C LEU A 19 -7.27 6.72 -7.70
N ASP A 20 -6.65 6.90 -8.87
CA ASP A 20 -5.96 8.14 -9.21
C ASP A 20 -6.74 9.09 -10.12
N PHE A 21 -8.02 8.80 -10.37
CA PHE A 21 -8.95 9.70 -11.06
C PHE A 21 -8.96 11.15 -10.51
N PRO A 22 -8.69 11.45 -9.22
CA PRO A 22 -8.65 12.84 -8.77
C PRO A 22 -7.56 13.66 -9.48
N LYS A 23 -6.51 13.02 -10.02
CA LYS A 23 -5.45 13.70 -10.78
C LYS A 23 -5.96 14.22 -12.12
N ASP A 24 -6.87 13.49 -12.76
CA ASP A 24 -7.51 13.89 -14.02
C ASP A 24 -8.46 15.08 -13.82
N LEU A 25 -8.85 15.33 -12.56
CA LEU A 25 -9.72 16.43 -12.15
C LEU A 25 -8.95 17.57 -11.45
N SER A 26 -7.66 17.76 -11.76
CA SER A 26 -6.80 18.77 -11.10
C SER A 26 -7.32 20.21 -11.19
N SER A 27 -8.03 20.57 -12.27
CA SER A 27 -8.63 21.91 -12.43
C SER A 27 -9.97 22.09 -11.71
N LEU A 28 -10.52 21.04 -11.10
CA LEU A 28 -11.85 21.06 -10.50
C LEU A 28 -11.98 22.08 -9.36
N GLU A 29 -10.94 22.27 -8.55
CA GLU A 29 -10.96 23.27 -7.49
C GLU A 29 -11.05 24.69 -8.03
N LEU A 30 -10.34 24.97 -9.14
CA LEU A 30 -10.41 26.27 -9.80
C LEU A 30 -11.76 26.45 -10.49
N ALA A 31 -12.26 25.40 -11.15
CA ALA A 31 -13.57 25.40 -11.79
C ALA A 31 -14.70 25.69 -10.81
N ALA A 32 -14.64 25.15 -9.58
CA ALA A 32 -15.63 25.41 -8.53
C ALA A 32 -15.66 26.87 -8.04
N LYS A 33 -14.64 27.67 -8.36
CA LYS A 33 -14.57 29.11 -8.01
C LYS A 33 -15.11 30.02 -9.12
N ILE A 34 -15.36 29.48 -10.32
CA ILE A 34 -15.89 30.24 -11.45
C ILE A 34 -17.35 30.60 -11.16
N GLN A 35 -17.72 31.84 -11.48
CA GLN A 35 -19.10 32.31 -11.48
C GLN A 35 -19.47 32.73 -12.91
N LEU A 36 -20.34 31.98 -13.56
CA LEU A 36 -20.72 32.23 -14.95
C LEU A 36 -21.42 33.59 -15.12
N LYS A 37 -22.10 34.06 -14.07
CA LYS A 37 -22.72 35.38 -14.04
C LYS A 37 -21.66 36.50 -14.11
N SER A 38 -20.62 36.44 -13.28
CA SER A 38 -19.52 37.42 -13.31
C SER A 38 -18.83 37.42 -14.67
N LEU A 39 -18.60 36.22 -15.22
CA LEU A 39 -18.00 36.06 -16.54
C LEU A 39 -18.85 36.69 -17.65
N ALA A 40 -20.18 36.56 -17.58
CA ALA A 40 -21.10 37.19 -18.51
C ALA A 40 -21.07 38.73 -18.40
N GLU A 41 -21.01 39.26 -17.17
CA GLU A 41 -20.91 40.69 -16.91
C GLU A 41 -19.59 41.28 -17.45
N GLU A 42 -18.47 40.59 -17.25
CA GLU A 42 -17.16 40.97 -17.81
C GLU A 42 -17.16 40.93 -19.34
N MET A 43 -17.70 39.88 -19.95
CA MET A 43 -17.82 39.77 -21.41
C MET A 43 -18.66 40.92 -21.99
N GLN A 44 -19.77 41.26 -21.33
CA GLN A 44 -20.61 42.38 -21.72
C GLN A 44 -19.88 43.72 -21.59
N ALA A 45 -19.10 43.91 -20.53
CA ALA A 45 -18.32 45.13 -20.32
C ALA A 45 -17.26 45.32 -21.41
N VAL A 46 -16.57 44.25 -21.80
CA VAL A 46 -15.59 44.27 -22.90
C VAL A 46 -16.25 44.66 -24.22
N ASN A 47 -17.36 44.01 -24.59
CA ASN A 47 -18.08 44.32 -25.83
C ASN A 47 -18.55 45.79 -25.86
N LYS A 48 -19.18 46.27 -24.78
CA LYS A 48 -19.62 47.67 -24.66
C LYS A 48 -18.44 48.65 -24.71
N GLY A 49 -17.29 48.26 -24.18
CA GLY A 49 -16.07 49.05 -24.25
C GLY A 49 -15.61 49.23 -25.69
N LEU A 50 -15.57 48.15 -26.45
CA LEU A 50 -15.19 48.17 -27.87
C LEU A 50 -16.18 49.00 -28.71
N GLU A 51 -17.50 48.78 -28.53
CA GLU A 51 -18.55 49.55 -29.21
C GLU A 51 -18.41 51.07 -28.98
N LYS A 52 -18.04 51.48 -27.75
CA LYS A 52 -17.80 52.89 -27.43
C LYS A 52 -16.57 53.45 -28.16
N VAL A 53 -15.50 52.66 -28.29
CA VAL A 53 -14.31 53.07 -29.03
C VAL A 53 -14.62 53.24 -30.53
N GLU A 54 -15.40 52.32 -31.11
CA GLU A 54 -15.88 52.43 -32.49
C GLU A 54 -16.78 53.67 -32.70
N GLN A 55 -17.66 53.94 -31.74
CA GLN A 55 -18.53 55.13 -31.77
C GLN A 55 -17.71 56.43 -31.67
N GLU A 56 -16.69 56.46 -30.81
CA GLU A 56 -15.80 57.62 -30.66
C GLU A 56 -14.98 57.86 -31.93
N LEU A 57 -14.49 56.80 -32.58
CA LEU A 57 -13.83 56.90 -33.89
C LEU A 57 -14.75 57.57 -34.91
N THR A 58 -16.00 57.10 -34.99
CA THR A 58 -17.01 57.63 -35.93
C THR A 58 -17.34 59.09 -35.62
N THR A 59 -17.52 59.43 -34.34
CA THR A 59 -17.88 60.78 -33.90
C THR A 59 -16.78 61.78 -34.20
N SER A 60 -15.51 61.37 -33.98
CA SER A 60 -14.33 62.22 -34.18
C SER A 60 -14.06 62.64 -35.62
N GLU A 61 -14.76 62.05 -36.60
CA GLU A 61 -14.71 62.50 -38.00
C GLU A 61 -15.25 63.93 -38.16
N ASN A 62 -16.13 64.37 -37.27
CA ASN A 62 -16.72 65.71 -37.27
C ASN A 62 -15.83 66.77 -36.60
N ASP A 63 -14.74 66.38 -35.93
CA ASP A 63 -13.88 67.29 -35.17
C ASP A 63 -12.86 68.04 -36.05
N GLY A 64 -12.81 67.73 -37.36
CA GLY A 64 -11.89 68.36 -38.30
C GLY A 64 -10.44 67.89 -38.19
N PRO A 65 -9.45 68.68 -38.67
CA PRO A 65 -8.05 68.23 -38.78
C PRO A 65 -7.38 67.90 -37.44
N VAL A 66 -7.85 68.46 -36.33
CA VAL A 66 -7.26 68.24 -35.00
C VAL A 66 -7.37 66.79 -34.53
N SER A 67 -8.37 66.02 -35.02
CA SER A 67 -8.58 64.62 -34.65
C SER A 67 -7.81 63.61 -35.52
N GLU A 68 -7.01 64.05 -36.50
CA GLU A 68 -6.33 63.14 -37.44
C GLU A 68 -5.42 62.11 -36.74
N ILE A 69 -4.59 62.56 -35.79
CA ILE A 69 -3.68 61.69 -35.03
C ILE A 69 -4.49 60.73 -34.14
N PHE A 70 -5.56 61.22 -33.51
CA PHE A 70 -6.46 60.40 -32.70
C PHE A 70 -7.08 59.28 -33.53
N ARG A 71 -7.70 59.62 -34.68
CA ARG A 71 -8.33 58.65 -35.58
C ARG A 71 -7.36 57.60 -36.11
N LYS A 72 -6.14 58.00 -36.47
CA LYS A 72 -5.10 57.06 -36.90
C LYS A 72 -4.76 56.07 -35.78
N THR A 73 -4.50 56.59 -34.57
CA THR A 73 -4.14 55.77 -33.40
C THR A 73 -5.28 54.81 -33.02
N LEU A 74 -6.53 55.27 -33.05
CA LEU A 74 -7.69 54.44 -32.72
C LEU A 74 -7.94 53.35 -33.76
N LYS A 75 -7.76 53.63 -35.05
CA LYS A 75 -7.83 52.62 -36.12
C LYS A 75 -6.78 51.52 -35.93
N ASP A 76 -5.53 51.91 -35.65
CA ASP A 76 -4.46 50.95 -35.40
C ASP A 76 -4.75 50.08 -34.16
N PHE A 77 -5.31 50.67 -33.09
CA PHE A 77 -5.76 49.94 -31.90
C PHE A 77 -6.90 48.96 -32.19
N LEU A 78 -7.92 49.40 -32.93
CA LEU A 78 -9.11 48.59 -33.22
C LEU A 78 -8.79 47.30 -33.98
N ILE A 79 -7.81 47.32 -34.90
CA ILE A 79 -7.35 46.12 -35.61
C ILE A 79 -6.99 44.99 -34.63
N GLY A 80 -6.26 45.31 -33.56
CA GLY A 80 -5.88 44.35 -32.54
C GLY A 80 -7.03 44.03 -31.58
N ALA A 81 -7.72 45.06 -31.08
CA ALA A 81 -8.78 44.90 -30.10
C ALA A 81 -9.95 44.05 -30.63
N GLU A 82 -10.39 44.27 -31.87
CA GLU A 82 -11.45 43.47 -32.50
C GLU A 82 -11.05 42.00 -32.65
N ALA A 83 -9.78 41.72 -32.96
CA ALA A 83 -9.27 40.36 -33.07
C ALA A 83 -9.32 39.63 -31.71
N GLU A 84 -8.87 40.30 -30.64
CA GLU A 84 -8.92 39.78 -29.28
C GLU A 84 -10.35 39.57 -28.79
N VAL A 85 -11.26 40.55 -28.99
CA VAL A 85 -12.66 40.43 -28.58
C VAL A 85 -13.38 39.30 -29.33
N ARG A 86 -13.09 39.11 -30.63
CA ARG A 86 -13.62 37.98 -31.40
C ARG A 86 -13.12 36.63 -30.85
N SER A 87 -11.84 36.54 -30.50
CA SER A 87 -11.26 35.36 -29.87
C SER A 87 -11.92 35.06 -28.52
N LEU A 88 -12.04 36.08 -27.67
CA LEU A 88 -12.66 35.98 -26.36
C LEU A 88 -14.14 35.57 -26.44
N THR A 89 -14.90 36.12 -27.40
CA THR A 89 -16.30 35.75 -27.65
C THR A 89 -16.45 34.26 -27.98
N SER A 90 -15.53 33.72 -28.78
CA SER A 90 -15.50 32.29 -29.12
C SER A 90 -15.22 31.42 -27.88
N LEU A 91 -14.23 31.81 -27.07
CA LEU A 91 -13.92 31.13 -25.81
C LEU A 91 -15.09 31.16 -24.82
N TYR A 92 -15.72 32.32 -24.64
CA TYR A 92 -16.90 32.49 -23.78
C TYR A 92 -18.06 31.59 -24.24
N SER A 93 -18.32 31.54 -25.54
CA SER A 93 -19.35 30.66 -26.11
C SER A 93 -19.06 29.18 -25.86
N ASN A 94 -17.77 28.78 -25.91
CA ASN A 94 -17.36 27.42 -25.57
C ASN A 94 -17.57 27.10 -24.09
N VAL A 95 -17.30 28.05 -23.19
CA VAL A 95 -17.56 27.87 -21.74
C VAL A 95 -19.04 27.59 -21.49
N GLY A 96 -19.95 28.38 -22.07
CA GLY A 96 -21.39 28.14 -21.93
C GLY A 96 -21.83 26.76 -22.42
N ARG A 97 -21.37 26.36 -23.62
CA ARG A 97 -21.67 25.02 -24.17
C ARG A 97 -21.12 23.89 -23.30
N ASN A 98 -19.90 24.03 -22.79
CA ASN A 98 -19.27 23.02 -21.94
C ASN A 98 -19.95 22.92 -20.57
N ALA A 99 -20.40 24.04 -20.01
CA ALA A 99 -21.18 24.08 -18.78
C ALA A 99 -22.49 23.30 -18.93
N ASP A 100 -23.25 23.55 -19.99
CA ASP A 100 -24.50 22.83 -20.27
C ASP A 100 -24.24 21.35 -20.55
N ALA A 101 -23.20 21.04 -21.35
CA ALA A 101 -22.83 19.66 -21.65
C ALA A 101 -22.43 18.86 -20.40
N LEU A 102 -21.80 19.51 -19.41
CA LEU A 102 -21.44 18.86 -18.15
C LEU A 102 -22.68 18.46 -17.35
N ALA A 103 -23.68 19.33 -17.24
CA ALA A 103 -24.94 19.00 -16.58
C ALA A 103 -25.65 17.84 -17.31
N LEU A 104 -25.75 17.92 -18.63
CA LEU A 104 -26.37 16.87 -19.46
C LEU A 104 -25.65 15.52 -19.33
N TYR A 105 -24.31 15.51 -19.24
CA TYR A 105 -23.52 14.29 -19.08
C TYR A 105 -23.90 13.52 -17.80
N PHE A 106 -24.21 14.24 -16.72
CA PHE A 106 -24.68 13.63 -15.46
C PHE A 106 -26.19 13.39 -15.42
N GLY A 107 -26.91 13.63 -16.52
CA GLY A 107 -28.36 13.46 -16.61
C GLY A 107 -29.15 14.58 -15.94
N GLU A 108 -28.52 15.72 -15.67
CA GLU A 108 -29.15 16.90 -15.09
C GLU A 108 -29.66 17.85 -16.18
N ASP A 109 -30.69 18.64 -15.84
CA ASP A 109 -31.17 19.73 -16.68
C ASP A 109 -30.33 21.00 -16.43
N PRO A 110 -29.61 21.55 -17.43
CA PRO A 110 -28.80 22.76 -17.27
C PRO A 110 -29.58 23.97 -16.74
N ALA A 111 -30.89 24.05 -17.03
CA ALA A 111 -31.73 25.14 -16.55
C ALA A 111 -32.04 25.04 -15.04
N ARG A 112 -31.88 23.85 -14.45
CA ARG A 112 -32.20 23.56 -13.04
C ARG A 112 -30.98 23.25 -12.19
N CYS A 113 -29.92 22.73 -12.80
CA CYS A 113 -28.66 22.40 -12.17
C CYS A 113 -27.54 23.21 -12.84
N PRO A 114 -27.29 24.45 -12.40
CA PRO A 114 -26.28 25.30 -12.99
C PRO A 114 -24.88 24.71 -12.81
N PHE A 115 -23.96 25.13 -13.67
CA PHE A 115 -22.55 24.71 -13.68
C PHE A 115 -21.94 24.65 -12.28
N GLU A 116 -22.09 25.74 -11.50
CA GLU A 116 -21.51 25.89 -10.15
C GLU A 116 -21.97 24.77 -9.22
N GLN A 117 -23.23 24.35 -9.32
CA GLN A 117 -23.77 23.25 -8.51
C GLN A 117 -23.15 21.91 -8.90
N VAL A 118 -23.00 21.65 -10.20
CA VAL A 118 -22.41 20.41 -10.73
C VAL A 118 -20.95 20.30 -10.27
N VAL A 119 -20.14 21.35 -10.49
CA VAL A 119 -18.72 21.33 -10.11
C VAL A 119 -18.53 21.29 -8.59
N THR A 120 -19.38 21.95 -7.81
CA THR A 120 -19.33 21.88 -6.34
C THR A 120 -19.65 20.46 -5.84
N THR A 121 -20.63 19.81 -6.46
CA THR A 121 -21.00 18.44 -6.12
C THR A 121 -19.87 17.48 -6.41
N LEU A 122 -19.27 17.58 -7.61
CA LEU A 122 -18.13 16.77 -8.02
C LEU A 122 -16.91 17.02 -7.12
N GLN A 123 -16.62 18.28 -6.79
CA GLN A 123 -15.51 18.66 -5.91
C GLN A 123 -15.68 18.04 -4.51
N ASN A 124 -16.90 18.10 -3.97
CA ASN A 124 -17.21 17.48 -2.69
C ASN A 124 -17.02 15.96 -2.76
N PHE A 125 -17.50 15.31 -3.82
CA PHE A 125 -17.30 13.88 -4.00
C PHE A 125 -15.81 13.50 -4.02
N VAL A 126 -15.00 14.18 -4.84
CA VAL A 126 -13.55 13.96 -4.92
C VAL A 126 -12.90 14.12 -3.54
N ARG A 127 -13.22 15.20 -2.83
CA ARG A 127 -12.69 15.46 -1.49
C ARG A 127 -13.07 14.38 -0.48
N LEU A 128 -14.34 13.95 -0.47
CA LEU A 128 -14.80 12.87 0.41
C LEU A 128 -14.15 11.53 0.06
N PHE A 129 -14.00 11.24 -1.23
CA PHE A 129 -13.37 10.02 -1.71
C PHE A 129 -11.90 9.94 -1.28
N THR A 130 -11.11 10.97 -1.60
CA THR A 130 -9.68 11.04 -1.27
C THR A 130 -9.46 10.90 0.23
N ARG A 131 -10.24 11.62 1.04
CA ARG A 131 -10.18 11.51 2.51
C ARG A 131 -10.49 10.09 2.99
N SER A 132 -11.57 9.49 2.50
CA SER A 132 -11.96 8.13 2.91
C SER A 132 -10.91 7.10 2.51
N HIS A 133 -10.27 7.28 1.35
CA HIS A 133 -9.19 6.43 0.87
C HIS A 133 -7.94 6.53 1.76
N GLU A 134 -7.51 7.75 2.08
CA GLU A 134 -6.39 7.97 3.00
C GLU A 134 -6.64 7.39 4.40
N GLU A 135 -7.86 7.56 4.92
CA GLU A 135 -8.27 6.99 6.22
C GLU A 135 -8.21 5.45 6.19
N ASN A 136 -8.67 4.82 5.11
CA ASN A 136 -8.54 3.37 4.91
C ASN A 136 -7.07 2.91 4.85
N CYS A 137 -6.22 3.58 4.08
CA CYS A 137 -4.80 3.24 3.98
C CYS A 137 -4.10 3.32 5.34
N LYS A 138 -4.34 4.40 6.10
CA LYS A 138 -3.82 4.56 7.47
C LYS A 138 -4.28 3.43 8.39
N GLN A 139 -5.55 3.04 8.31
CA GLN A 139 -6.10 1.95 9.12
C GLN A 139 -5.45 0.60 8.77
N LEU A 140 -5.30 0.30 7.48
CA LEU A 140 -4.64 -0.92 7.00
C LEU A 140 -3.17 -0.99 7.44
N ASP A 141 -2.43 0.12 7.39
CA ASP A 141 -1.05 0.17 7.82
C ASP A 141 -0.91 -0.06 9.33
N LEU A 142 -1.83 0.49 10.13
CA LEU A 142 -1.88 0.24 11.57
C LEU A 142 -2.20 -1.22 11.90
N GLU A 143 -3.16 -1.83 11.20
CA GLU A 143 -3.53 -3.23 11.37
C GLU A 143 -2.39 -4.17 10.99
N LYS A 144 -1.72 -3.94 9.84
CA LYS A 144 -0.51 -4.69 9.45
C LYS A 144 0.59 -4.59 10.49
N LYS A 145 0.83 -3.39 11.03
CA LYS A 145 1.86 -3.18 12.07
C LYS A 145 1.52 -3.90 13.38
N LYS A 146 0.25 -3.93 13.79
CA LYS A 146 -0.19 -4.67 14.98
C LYS A 146 -0.06 -6.18 14.76
N ALA A 147 -0.55 -6.69 13.62
CA ALA A 147 -0.45 -8.10 13.28
C ALA A 147 1.01 -8.60 13.24
N LEU A 148 1.94 -7.80 12.70
CA LEU A 148 3.37 -8.14 12.70
C LEU A 148 3.95 -8.21 14.12
N LYS A 149 3.59 -7.27 15.00
CA LYS A 149 4.04 -7.29 16.41
C LYS A 149 3.48 -8.49 17.16
N GLU A 150 2.18 -8.75 17.02
CA GLU A 150 1.53 -9.91 17.63
C GLU A 150 2.13 -11.23 17.12
N ALA A 151 2.44 -11.33 15.82
CA ALA A 151 3.13 -12.50 15.26
C ALA A 151 4.55 -12.67 15.82
N GLU A 152 5.30 -11.59 15.99
CA GLU A 152 6.65 -11.63 16.57
C GLU A 152 6.63 -12.04 18.05
N GLU A 153 5.69 -11.50 18.83
CA GLU A 153 5.49 -11.86 20.25
C GLU A 153 5.06 -13.33 20.39
N ASN A 154 4.10 -13.79 19.58
CA ASN A 154 3.66 -15.19 19.57
C ASN A 154 4.81 -16.15 19.18
N CYS A 155 5.64 -15.78 18.20
CA CYS A 155 6.81 -16.59 17.82
C CYS A 155 7.82 -16.71 18.96
N LYS A 156 8.13 -15.59 19.66
CA LYS A 156 9.00 -15.59 20.84
C LYS A 156 8.44 -16.44 21.97
N GLN A 157 7.13 -16.40 22.20
CA GLN A 157 6.46 -17.18 23.24
C GLN A 157 6.55 -18.69 22.96
N LEU A 158 6.28 -19.09 21.72
CA LEU A 158 6.38 -20.49 21.28
C LEU A 158 7.81 -21.03 21.36
N ASP A 159 8.82 -20.21 21.06
CA ASP A 159 10.22 -20.59 21.19
C ASP A 159 10.65 -20.77 22.65
N LEU A 160 10.15 -19.94 23.57
CA LEU A 160 10.37 -20.10 25.01
C LEU A 160 9.70 -21.36 25.57
N GLU A 161 8.49 -21.67 25.12
CA GLU A 161 7.77 -22.89 25.49
C GLU A 161 8.48 -24.15 24.97
N LYS A 162 8.93 -24.16 23.71
CA LYS A 162 9.75 -25.25 23.16
C LYS A 162 11.03 -25.47 23.96
N LYS A 163 11.73 -24.38 24.34
CA LYS A 163 12.94 -24.48 25.17
C LYS A 163 12.65 -25.02 26.58
N LYS A 164 11.52 -24.66 27.19
CA LYS A 164 11.08 -25.22 28.48
C LYS A 164 10.74 -26.70 28.35
N ALA A 165 9.95 -27.09 27.35
CA ALA A 165 9.59 -28.48 27.11
C ALA A 165 10.81 -29.37 26.83
N GLN A 166 11.81 -28.86 26.10
CA GLN A 166 13.08 -29.57 25.90
C GLN A 166 13.86 -29.76 27.20
N LYS A 167 13.94 -28.73 28.05
CA LYS A 167 14.60 -28.82 29.37
C LYS A 167 13.88 -29.77 30.33
N GLU A 168 12.54 -29.77 30.32
CA GLU A 168 11.72 -30.69 31.13
C GLU A 168 11.87 -32.14 30.66
N ALA A 169 11.88 -32.39 29.34
CA ALA A 169 12.14 -33.72 28.79
C ALA A 169 13.56 -34.22 29.09
N GLU A 170 14.55 -33.32 29.12
CA GLU A 170 15.94 -33.66 29.48
C GLU A 170 16.08 -33.97 30.99
N THR A 171 15.38 -33.23 31.85
CA THR A 171 15.36 -33.49 33.30
C THR A 171 14.58 -34.75 33.68
N GLU A 172 13.50 -35.11 32.97
CA GLU A 172 12.82 -36.39 33.14
C GLU A 172 13.69 -37.59 32.72
N LYS A 173 14.47 -37.45 31.64
CA LYS A 173 15.42 -38.50 31.22
C LYS A 173 16.53 -38.71 32.25
N ILE A 174 17.01 -37.65 32.90
CA ILE A 174 18.00 -37.73 33.99
C ILE A 174 17.40 -38.40 35.24
N LYS A 175 16.15 -38.09 35.61
CA LYS A 175 15.44 -38.74 36.73
C LYS A 175 15.21 -40.24 36.48
N LYS A 176 14.76 -40.64 35.29
CA LYS A 176 14.60 -42.06 34.93
C LYS A 176 15.92 -42.84 34.93
N LYS A 177 17.05 -42.19 34.62
CA LYS A 177 18.39 -42.79 34.75
C LYS A 177 18.79 -42.99 36.22
N SER A 178 18.43 -42.05 37.10
CA SER A 178 18.70 -42.16 38.56
C SER A 178 17.83 -43.20 39.28
N ASP A 179 16.60 -43.46 38.82
CA ASP A 179 15.78 -44.56 39.34
C ASP A 179 16.24 -45.93 38.82
N SER A 180 16.77 -46.01 37.60
CA SER A 180 17.41 -47.23 37.08
C SER A 180 18.67 -47.61 37.86
N GLU A 181 19.45 -46.66 38.38
CA GLU A 181 20.59 -46.94 39.27
C GLU A 181 20.17 -47.32 40.69
N LYS A 182 19.00 -46.85 41.18
CA LYS A 182 18.46 -47.24 42.50
C LYS A 182 17.85 -48.64 42.52
N VAL A 183 17.35 -49.15 41.39
CA VAL A 183 16.88 -50.54 41.28
C VAL A 183 18.06 -51.52 41.35
N CYS A 184 19.24 -51.16 40.83
CA CYS A 184 20.44 -52.02 40.90
C CYS A 184 21.10 -52.08 42.30
N LYS A 185 20.67 -51.25 43.27
CA LYS A 185 21.21 -51.26 44.65
C LYS A 185 20.34 -51.96 45.68
N LYS A 186 19.15 -52.48 45.32
CA LYS A 186 18.30 -53.23 46.26
C LYS A 186 18.55 -54.75 46.29
N GLU A 187 19.50 -55.27 45.50
CA GLU A 187 19.91 -56.69 45.56
C GLU A 187 21.22 -56.95 46.31
N LEU A 188 21.84 -55.94 46.93
CA LEU A 188 23.08 -56.11 47.69
C LEU A 188 22.99 -55.32 49.00
N GLU A 189 22.18 -55.80 49.94
CA GLU A 189 22.49 -55.76 51.39
C GLU A 189 21.41 -56.52 52.18
N SER A 190 21.39 -57.84 52.03
CA SER A 190 20.89 -58.75 53.05
C SER A 190 21.70 -60.04 53.04
N ASP A 191 23.01 -59.95 53.29
CA ASP A 191 23.71 -61.06 53.96
C ASP A 191 25.08 -60.63 54.50
N LYS A 192 25.15 -60.42 55.82
CA LYS A 192 26.39 -60.44 56.60
C LYS A 192 26.10 -61.18 57.89
N SER A 193 26.38 -62.49 57.92
CA SER A 193 26.70 -63.22 59.16
C SER A 193 27.19 -64.64 58.83
N SER A 194 28.35 -65.00 59.42
CA SER A 194 29.02 -66.32 59.45
C SER A 194 29.86 -66.66 58.20
N LYS A 195 31.15 -67.03 58.25
CA LYS A 195 31.99 -67.59 59.34
C LYS A 195 33.50 -67.33 59.05
N LYS A 196 34.26 -67.29 60.14
CA LYS A 196 35.71 -67.12 60.29
C LYS A 196 36.53 -68.34 59.83
N GLU A 197 37.79 -68.04 59.48
CA GLU A 197 39.03 -68.85 59.65
C GLU A 197 39.21 -70.17 58.88
N SER A 198 40.21 -70.22 57.99
CA SER A 198 41.55 -70.71 58.34
C SER A 198 42.50 -70.64 57.14
N ALA A 199 43.78 -70.45 57.47
CA ALA A 199 44.87 -70.31 56.54
C ALA A 199 45.55 -71.66 56.23
N ASN A 200 46.24 -71.69 55.09
CA ASN A 200 47.48 -72.43 54.80
C ASN A 200 47.34 -73.94 54.48
N GLU A 201 47.72 -74.35 53.27
CA GLU A 201 49.04 -74.97 52.99
C GLU A 201 49.18 -75.38 51.51
N LYS A 202 50.43 -75.38 51.05
CA LYS A 202 50.96 -75.52 49.69
C LYS A 202 50.95 -76.96 49.15
N ALA A 203 51.10 -77.03 47.81
CA ALA A 203 51.87 -78.01 46.99
C ALA A 203 50.99 -78.77 45.97
N LYS A 204 51.40 -79.13 44.74
CA LYS A 204 52.49 -78.84 43.78
C LYS A 204 52.22 -79.78 42.58
N LEU A 205 52.81 -79.48 41.40
CA LEU A 205 52.89 -80.28 40.15
C LEU A 205 51.67 -80.24 39.20
N ASN A 206 51.79 -80.16 37.86
CA ASN A 206 52.91 -79.90 36.94
C ASN A 206 52.33 -79.66 35.52
N ASN A 207 52.96 -78.75 34.76
CA ASN A 207 53.47 -78.88 33.36
C ASN A 207 52.76 -79.89 32.40
N THR A 208 52.50 -79.65 31.11
CA THR A 208 53.20 -78.90 30.04
C THR A 208 52.38 -79.08 28.75
N SER A 209 52.39 -78.11 27.82
CA SER A 209 52.71 -78.33 26.39
C SER A 209 52.52 -77.05 25.56
N LYS A 210 53.62 -76.64 24.92
CA LYS A 210 53.69 -75.83 23.69
C LYS A 210 53.26 -76.76 22.50
N GLU A 211 52.93 -76.36 21.29
CA GLU A 211 53.62 -75.48 20.32
C GLU A 211 52.81 -75.53 18.97
N LEU A 212 52.87 -74.45 18.15
CA LEU A 212 53.06 -74.37 16.67
C LEU A 212 52.31 -75.37 15.71
N ASP A 213 51.80 -75.08 14.50
CA ASP A 213 51.95 -74.02 13.47
C ASP A 213 51.09 -74.40 12.21
N ILE A 214 50.96 -73.47 11.24
CA ILE A 214 50.60 -73.59 9.79
C ILE A 214 49.15 -74.09 9.45
N SER A 215 48.39 -73.68 8.42
CA SER A 215 48.66 -73.11 7.10
C SER A 215 47.37 -72.69 6.37
N LEU A 216 47.49 -71.65 5.54
CA LEU A 216 46.87 -71.40 4.20
C LEU A 216 45.42 -71.86 3.90
N GLN A 217 44.61 -70.96 3.33
CA GLN A 217 44.42 -70.81 1.86
C GLN A 217 43.17 -69.97 1.52
N SER A 218 43.33 -68.96 0.65
CA SER A 218 42.27 -68.39 -0.21
C SER A 218 42.05 -69.31 -1.42
N PRO A 219 40.90 -69.28 -2.13
CA PRO A 219 40.84 -68.46 -3.36
C PRO A 219 39.46 -67.92 -3.83
N ALA A 220 39.56 -66.76 -4.50
CA ALA A 220 38.94 -66.25 -5.76
C ALA A 220 37.59 -66.72 -6.36
N GLN A 221 36.78 -65.72 -6.78
CA GLN A 221 36.14 -65.40 -8.11
C GLN A 221 35.54 -66.56 -8.97
N THR A 222 34.45 -66.48 -9.78
CA THR A 222 33.77 -65.48 -10.64
C THR A 222 32.48 -66.17 -11.20
N ALA A 223 31.35 -65.54 -11.57
CA ALA A 223 30.94 -65.14 -12.95
C ALA A 223 29.38 -64.95 -12.98
N SER A 224 28.82 -63.85 -13.51
CA SER A 224 28.17 -63.67 -14.85
C SER A 224 26.79 -64.36 -15.01
N ALA A 225 25.72 -63.87 -15.66
CA ALA A 225 25.44 -62.76 -16.57
C ALA A 225 23.91 -62.53 -16.66
N LYS A 226 23.45 -61.28 -16.82
CA LYS A 226 22.68 -60.77 -17.98
C LYS A 226 22.32 -59.31 -17.76
#